data_AF-A0A1D6Q364-F1
#
_entry.id   AF-A0A1D6Q364-F1
#
_cell.length_a   1.000
_cell.length_b   1.000
_cell.length_c   1.000
_cell.angle_alpha   90.00
_cell.angle_beta   90.00
_cell.angle_gamma   90.00
#
_symmetry.space_group_name_H-M   'P 1'
#
loop_
_entity.id
_entity.type
_entity.pdbx_description
1 polymer ?
#
loop_
_entity_poly.entity_id
_entity_poly.type
_entity_poly.pdbx_seq_one_letter_code
_entity_poly.pdbx_strand_id
1 'polypeptide(L)'
;MVTNQDAEAASAAAPGPGATVDPMRLASRWRSQTEWDRAVPELEAEPEPSELNTVNSSGLFSVVSTDKLSVKYLGSHHHGHDVGVVQADRPAPTRRAVYYFEMAVRNAGYKGQTSIGFTSESFKMRRQPGWESNSCGYHGDDGHLYRGLGKGEPFGPKFTSGDIIGAGINYLSQEFFFTKNGAPVGAIPKEIKGPLYPTIAVHSQGEE
;
A
#
# COMPACT_ATOMS: atom_id res chain seq x y z
N MET A 1 -10.61 -58.01 -31.21
CA MET A 1 -11.73 -57.51 -30.40
C MET A 1 -11.15 -56.59 -29.35
N VAL A 2 -11.50 -55.31 -29.45
CA VAL A 2 -11.11 -54.23 -28.52
C VAL A 2 -12.22 -54.13 -27.48
N THR A 3 -11.88 -54.13 -26.20
CA THR A 3 -12.82 -53.71 -25.14
C THR A 3 -12.12 -52.73 -24.20
N ASN A 4 -12.67 -51.51 -24.17
CA ASN A 4 -12.29 -50.37 -23.34
C ASN A 4 -13.07 -50.38 -22.02
N GLN A 5 -12.39 -49.90 -20.95
CA GLN A 5 -12.90 -49.10 -19.80
C GLN A 5 -13.93 -49.79 -18.86
N ASP A 6 -14.00 -49.53 -17.55
CA ASP A 6 -13.98 -48.25 -16.82
C ASP A 6 -13.31 -48.34 -15.43
N ALA A 7 -12.67 -47.24 -15.04
CA ALA A 7 -12.25 -46.97 -13.67
C ALA A 7 -13.37 -46.23 -12.92
N GLU A 8 -13.69 -46.70 -11.73
CA GLU A 8 -14.77 -46.20 -10.89
C GLU A 8 -14.37 -44.84 -10.25
N ALA A 9 -15.05 -43.77 -10.65
CA ALA A 9 -14.90 -42.44 -10.06
C ALA A 9 -15.74 -42.37 -8.77
N ALA A 10 -15.06 -42.22 -7.62
CA ALA A 10 -15.72 -41.95 -6.35
C ALA A 10 -16.34 -40.53 -6.37
N SER A 11 -17.67 -40.49 -6.27
CA SER A 11 -18.47 -39.26 -6.11
C SER A 11 -18.19 -38.60 -4.77
N ALA A 12 -17.65 -37.37 -4.79
CA ALA A 12 -17.54 -36.53 -3.59
C ALA A 12 -18.85 -35.78 -3.34
N ALA A 13 -19.47 -36.03 -2.20
CA ALA A 13 -20.72 -35.37 -1.79
C ALA A 13 -20.54 -33.86 -1.58
N ALA A 14 -21.55 -33.08 -1.98
CA ALA A 14 -21.57 -31.62 -1.83
C ALA A 14 -21.72 -31.20 -0.34
N PRO A 15 -21.00 -30.17 0.12
CA PRO A 15 -21.13 -29.67 1.49
C PRO A 15 -22.45 -28.89 1.68
N GLY A 16 -23.11 -29.12 2.82
CA GLY A 16 -24.37 -28.47 3.19
C GLY A 16 -24.23 -26.99 3.57
N PRO A 17 -25.35 -26.23 3.61
CA PRO A 17 -25.32 -24.79 3.81
C PRO A 17 -25.05 -24.47 5.28
N GLY A 18 -23.95 -23.74 5.55
CA GLY A 18 -23.63 -23.24 6.90
C GLY A 18 -22.15 -23.33 7.31
N ALA A 19 -21.27 -23.93 6.49
CA ALA A 19 -19.84 -23.90 6.77
C ALA A 19 -19.23 -22.56 6.29
N THR A 20 -18.70 -21.77 7.22
CA THR A 20 -17.82 -20.64 6.89
C THR A 20 -16.62 -21.16 6.12
N VAL A 21 -16.53 -20.79 4.84
CA VAL A 21 -15.41 -21.12 3.98
C VAL A 21 -14.19 -20.38 4.50
N ASP A 22 -13.21 -21.13 5.02
CA ASP A 22 -11.90 -20.59 5.36
C ASP A 22 -11.06 -20.54 4.06
N PRO A 23 -10.78 -19.34 3.51
CA PRO A 23 -10.05 -19.21 2.26
C PRO A 23 -8.61 -19.73 2.36
N MET A 24 -8.00 -19.76 3.56
CA MET A 24 -6.69 -20.40 3.76
C MET A 24 -6.76 -21.92 3.59
N ARG A 25 -7.81 -22.57 4.10
CA ARG A 25 -8.05 -24.01 3.92
C ARG A 25 -8.43 -24.40 2.48
N LEU A 26 -9.05 -23.49 1.73
CA LEU A 26 -9.39 -23.73 0.33
C LEU A 26 -8.13 -23.66 -0.56
N ALA A 27 -7.19 -22.78 -0.25
CA ALA A 27 -5.88 -22.73 -0.91
C ALA A 27 -5.02 -23.98 -0.64
N SER A 28 -5.18 -24.62 0.52
CA SER A 28 -4.52 -25.90 0.86
C SER A 28 -4.94 -27.08 -0.02
N ARG A 29 -6.03 -26.95 -0.79
CA ARG A 29 -6.50 -28.01 -1.70
C ARG A 29 -5.77 -28.06 -3.05
N TRP A 30 -4.93 -27.07 -3.36
CA TRP A 30 -4.36 -26.88 -4.71
C TRP A 30 -2.84 -26.85 -4.74
N ARG A 31 -2.18 -26.95 -3.57
CA ARG A 31 -0.74 -27.18 -3.45
C ARG A 31 -0.48 -28.20 -2.34
N SER A 32 0.23 -29.26 -2.69
CA SER A 32 0.80 -30.20 -1.75
C SER A 32 1.82 -29.51 -0.82
N GLN A 33 2.12 -30.13 0.32
CA GLN A 33 3.12 -29.61 1.27
C GLN A 33 4.47 -29.33 0.57
N THR A 34 4.90 -30.22 -0.32
CA THR A 34 6.15 -30.08 -1.09
C THR A 34 6.14 -28.89 -2.04
N GLU A 35 4.98 -28.54 -2.60
CA GLU A 35 4.83 -27.34 -3.45
C GLU A 35 4.87 -26.06 -2.61
N TRP A 36 4.38 -26.10 -1.37
CA TRP A 36 4.56 -25.01 -0.41
C TRP A 36 6.03 -24.87 -0.02
N ASP A 37 6.69 -25.97 0.35
CA ASP A 37 8.11 -25.96 0.76
C ASP A 37 9.03 -25.41 -0.34
N ARG A 38 8.68 -25.61 -1.63
CA ARG A 38 9.42 -25.02 -2.75
C ARG A 38 9.07 -23.55 -3.01
N ALA A 39 7.83 -23.14 -2.79
CA ALA A 39 7.36 -21.81 -3.13
C ALA A 39 7.65 -20.76 -2.06
N VAL A 40 7.59 -21.13 -0.77
CA VAL A 40 7.84 -20.21 0.34
C VAL A 40 9.20 -19.51 0.20
N PRO A 41 10.32 -20.20 -0.08
CA PRO A 41 11.61 -19.52 -0.28
C PRO A 41 11.61 -18.53 -1.45
N GLU A 42 10.86 -18.79 -2.52
CA GLU A 42 10.77 -17.90 -3.68
C GLU A 42 9.94 -16.64 -3.40
N LEU A 43 8.92 -16.76 -2.53
CA LEU A 43 8.11 -15.65 -2.03
C LEU A 43 8.90 -14.77 -1.05
N GLU A 44 9.63 -15.40 -0.12
CA GLU A 44 10.45 -14.72 0.88
C GLU A 44 11.72 -14.09 0.29
N ALA A 45 12.19 -14.56 -0.87
CA ALA A 45 13.34 -13.99 -1.56
C ALA A 45 13.06 -12.64 -2.25
N GLU A 46 11.79 -12.24 -2.43
CA GLU A 46 11.47 -10.92 -2.99
C GLU A 46 11.86 -9.83 -1.96
N PRO A 47 12.78 -8.91 -2.30
CA PRO A 47 13.25 -7.92 -1.35
C PRO A 47 12.14 -6.94 -1.00
N GLU A 48 11.98 -6.65 0.29
CA GLU A 48 10.92 -5.78 0.78
C GLU A 48 11.41 -4.36 1.11
N PRO A 49 10.51 -3.36 1.08
CA PRO A 49 10.82 -2.00 1.53
C PRO A 49 11.16 -2.01 3.02
N SER A 50 12.26 -1.38 3.38
CA SER A 50 12.78 -1.36 4.77
C SER A 50 13.10 0.04 5.28
N GLU A 51 13.36 0.98 4.38
CA GLU A 51 13.75 2.35 4.74
C GLU A 51 13.21 3.37 3.73
N LEU A 52 13.12 4.63 4.16
CA LEU A 52 12.86 5.77 3.30
C LEU A 52 14.08 6.05 2.41
N ASN A 53 13.85 6.18 1.11
CA ASN A 53 14.90 6.44 0.15
C ASN A 53 15.45 7.86 0.31
N THR A 54 16.71 7.96 0.72
CA THR A 54 17.38 9.26 0.94
C THR A 54 17.94 9.87 -0.35
N VAL A 55 18.13 9.08 -1.42
CA VAL A 55 18.67 9.54 -2.70
C VAL A 55 17.58 10.14 -3.57
N ASN A 56 16.43 9.49 -3.64
CA ASN A 56 15.27 9.94 -4.42
C ASN A 56 14.24 10.65 -3.53
N SER A 57 14.71 11.58 -2.70
CA SER A 57 13.86 12.44 -1.88
C SER A 57 13.78 13.84 -2.49
N SER A 58 12.69 14.56 -2.24
CA SER A 58 12.56 15.94 -2.72
C SER A 58 13.65 16.90 -2.19
N GLY A 59 14.40 16.49 -1.16
CA GLY A 59 15.68 17.03 -0.65
C GLY A 59 15.69 18.46 -0.12
N LEU A 60 14.77 19.31 -0.60
CA LEU A 60 14.73 20.74 -0.32
C LEU A 60 13.66 21.10 0.72
N PHE A 61 12.59 20.33 0.81
CA PHE A 61 11.44 20.65 1.66
C PHE A 61 11.29 19.71 2.86
N SER A 62 11.98 18.58 2.84
CA SER A 62 11.94 17.60 3.91
C SER A 62 13.31 17.00 4.17
N VAL A 63 13.54 16.62 5.42
CA VAL A 63 14.69 15.82 5.83
C VAL A 63 14.23 14.44 6.27
N VAL A 64 14.95 13.41 5.82
CA VAL A 64 14.80 12.05 6.35
C VAL A 64 15.73 11.92 7.55
N SER A 65 15.19 11.44 8.67
CA SER A 65 15.95 11.25 9.91
C SER A 65 17.00 10.14 9.76
N THR A 66 17.96 10.07 10.70
CA THR A 66 19.06 9.10 10.65
C THR A 66 18.60 7.65 10.83
N ASP A 67 17.40 7.44 11.38
CA ASP A 67 16.72 6.13 11.44
C ASP A 67 16.23 5.67 10.06
N LYS A 68 16.20 6.58 9.07
CA LYS A 68 15.62 6.42 7.74
C LYS A 68 14.15 5.97 7.74
N LEU A 69 13.43 6.25 8.81
CA LEU A 69 12.02 5.88 8.98
C LEU A 69 11.13 7.09 9.27
N SER A 70 11.72 8.23 9.61
CA SER A 70 10.99 9.47 9.90
C SER A 70 11.30 10.55 8.87
N VAL A 71 10.29 11.33 8.46
CA VAL A 71 10.44 12.49 7.57
C VAL A 71 9.92 13.73 8.27
N LYS A 72 10.62 14.86 8.16
CA LYS A 72 10.18 16.13 8.73
C LYS A 72 10.18 17.24 7.70
N TYR A 73 9.12 18.03 7.67
CA TYR A 73 9.04 19.21 6.80
C TYR A 73 9.89 20.36 7.36
N LEU A 74 10.73 20.93 6.50
CA LEU A 74 11.62 22.05 6.83
C LEU A 74 11.25 23.35 6.10
N GLY A 75 10.29 23.30 5.18
CA GLY A 75 9.87 24.46 4.39
C GLY A 75 8.89 25.40 5.11
N SER A 76 8.55 26.47 4.40
CA SER A 76 7.60 27.51 4.84
C SER A 76 6.27 27.48 4.06
N HIS A 77 5.98 26.39 3.34
CA HIS A 77 4.74 26.14 2.58
C HIS A 77 4.26 27.32 1.71
N HIS A 78 5.16 27.96 0.97
CA HIS A 78 4.83 29.16 0.19
C HIS A 78 4.08 28.83 -1.11
N HIS A 79 4.34 27.66 -1.70
CA HIS A 79 3.73 27.24 -2.96
C HIS A 79 3.15 25.84 -2.89
N GLY A 80 2.17 25.56 -3.76
CA GLY A 80 1.53 24.25 -3.88
C GLY A 80 2.45 23.10 -4.31
N HIS A 81 3.70 23.40 -4.70
CA HIS A 81 4.73 22.42 -5.07
C HIS A 81 5.89 22.37 -4.06
N ASP A 82 5.75 23.01 -2.90
CA ASP A 82 6.74 22.92 -1.82
C ASP A 82 6.52 21.63 -1.00
N VAL A 83 6.37 20.48 -1.67
CA VAL A 83 6.03 19.20 -1.02
C VAL A 83 7.32 18.42 -0.72
N GLY A 84 7.45 18.00 0.53
CA GLY A 84 8.41 17.02 1.00
C GLY A 84 7.90 15.60 0.78
N VAL A 85 8.20 14.98 -0.36
CA VAL A 85 7.79 13.59 -0.68
C VAL A 85 8.99 12.65 -0.64
N VAL A 86 8.76 11.44 -0.12
CA VAL A 86 9.77 10.39 -0.02
C VAL A 86 9.14 9.02 -0.31
N GLN A 87 9.75 8.28 -1.24
CA GLN A 87 9.42 6.88 -1.51
C GLN A 87 10.25 5.97 -0.59
N ALA A 88 9.79 4.74 -0.35
CA ALA A 88 10.64 3.72 0.22
C ALA A 88 11.79 3.32 -0.73
N ASP A 89 12.79 2.60 -0.21
CA ASP A 89 13.97 2.15 -0.95
C ASP A 89 13.68 1.08 -2.01
N ARG A 90 12.54 0.37 -1.88
CA ARG A 90 12.11 -0.71 -2.78
C ARG A 90 10.61 -0.62 -3.06
N PRO A 91 10.13 -1.25 -4.16
CA PRO A 91 8.70 -1.38 -4.38
C PRO A 91 8.07 -2.38 -3.41
N ALA A 92 6.76 -2.26 -3.21
CA ALA A 92 5.93 -3.23 -2.53
C ALA A 92 6.06 -4.62 -3.21
N PRO A 93 6.38 -5.69 -2.45
CA PRO A 93 6.51 -7.03 -2.97
C PRO A 93 5.20 -7.51 -3.61
N THR A 94 5.30 -8.04 -4.82
CA THR A 94 4.14 -8.43 -5.65
C THR A 94 3.81 -9.91 -5.58
N ARG A 95 4.72 -10.73 -5.05
CA ARG A 95 4.53 -12.17 -4.89
C ARG A 95 3.72 -12.51 -3.63
N ARG A 96 3.42 -11.53 -2.79
CA ARG A 96 2.60 -11.70 -1.58
C ARG A 96 1.11 -11.47 -1.89
N ALA A 97 0.23 -12.08 -1.11
CA ALA A 97 -1.21 -11.84 -1.25
C ALA A 97 -1.58 -10.40 -0.88
N VAL A 98 -0.91 -9.87 0.14
CA VAL A 98 -1.13 -8.52 0.66
C VAL A 98 0.22 -7.88 1.00
N TYR A 99 0.35 -6.60 0.69
CA TYR A 99 1.38 -5.73 1.25
C TYR A 99 0.73 -4.61 2.06
N TYR A 100 1.35 -4.21 3.18
CA TYR A 100 0.82 -3.20 4.09
C TYR A 100 1.95 -2.47 4.80
N PHE A 101 1.81 -1.16 4.97
CA PHE A 101 2.69 -0.35 5.80
C PHE A 101 1.89 0.74 6.51
N GLU A 102 2.45 1.26 7.61
CA GLU A 102 1.85 2.32 8.40
C GLU A 102 2.74 3.56 8.46
N MET A 103 2.08 4.72 8.56
CA MET A 103 2.66 6.01 8.86
C MET A 103 2.04 6.51 10.16
N ALA A 104 2.88 6.77 11.17
CA ALA A 104 2.46 7.48 12.37
C ALA A 104 2.63 8.98 12.14
N VAL A 105 1.56 9.76 12.32
CA VAL A 105 1.62 11.22 12.26
C VAL A 105 2.06 11.72 13.62
N ARG A 106 3.35 12.03 13.79
CA ARG A 106 3.87 12.51 15.08
C ARG A 106 3.43 13.94 15.32
N ASN A 107 3.47 14.75 14.26
CA ASN A 107 3.01 16.12 14.29
C ASN A 107 2.36 16.47 12.95
N ALA A 108 1.09 16.85 12.96
CA ALA A 108 0.39 17.34 11.77
C ALA A 108 0.80 18.77 11.37
N GLY A 109 1.63 19.44 12.16
CA GLY A 109 2.10 20.78 11.87
C GLY A 109 0.96 21.80 11.75
N TYR A 110 1.15 22.79 10.89
CA TYR A 110 0.21 23.91 10.77
C TYR A 110 -1.08 23.56 10.01
N LYS A 111 -0.99 22.73 8.97
CA LYS A 111 -2.13 22.42 8.09
C LYS A 111 -2.53 20.94 8.03
N GLY A 112 -1.70 20.01 8.52
CA GLY A 112 -1.99 18.58 8.45
C GLY A 112 -1.97 18.01 7.04
N GLN A 113 -1.25 18.63 6.12
CA GLN A 113 -1.13 18.25 4.70
C GLN A 113 -0.13 17.10 4.52
N THR A 114 -0.32 16.07 5.34
CA THR A 114 0.40 14.82 5.30
C THR A 114 -0.38 13.80 4.48
N SER A 115 0.31 12.95 3.74
CA SER A 115 -0.33 11.91 2.93
C SER A 115 0.48 10.63 2.85
N ILE A 116 -0.25 9.54 2.62
CA ILE A 116 0.28 8.18 2.50
C ILE A 116 -0.32 7.52 1.25
N GLY A 117 0.47 6.73 0.54
CA GLY A 117 -0.04 5.88 -0.52
C GLY A 117 1.04 5.20 -1.33
N PHE A 118 0.78 5.05 -2.63
CA PHE A 118 1.62 4.31 -3.55
C PHE A 118 1.89 5.11 -4.82
N THR A 119 3.14 5.12 -5.26
CA THR A 119 3.57 5.83 -6.47
C THR A 119 4.44 4.94 -7.37
N SER A 120 4.52 5.26 -8.66
CA SER A 120 5.45 4.59 -9.58
C SER A 120 6.92 4.97 -9.31
N GLU A 121 7.86 4.21 -9.84
CA GLU A 121 9.31 4.50 -9.76
C GLU A 121 9.67 5.91 -10.29
N SER A 122 9.07 6.29 -11.43
CA SER A 122 9.29 7.58 -12.09
C SER A 122 8.41 8.72 -11.56
N PHE A 123 7.84 8.56 -10.36
CA PHE A 123 6.93 9.55 -9.80
C PHE A 123 7.60 10.93 -9.69
N LYS A 124 6.87 11.97 -10.10
CA LYS A 124 7.38 13.33 -10.09
C LYS A 124 7.50 13.82 -8.66
N MET A 125 8.74 14.02 -8.21
CA MET A 125 9.04 14.60 -6.90
C MET A 125 8.40 15.99 -6.74
N ARG A 126 8.18 16.39 -5.48
CA ARG A 126 7.48 17.62 -5.08
C ARG A 126 5.97 17.62 -5.37
N ARG A 127 5.38 16.43 -5.38
CA ARG A 127 3.94 16.18 -5.51
C ARG A 127 3.53 15.19 -4.43
N GLN A 128 2.32 15.34 -3.90
CA GLN A 128 1.78 14.35 -2.97
C GLN A 128 1.31 13.10 -3.73
N PRO A 129 1.38 11.90 -3.12
CA PRO A 129 0.78 10.69 -3.67
C PRO A 129 -0.66 10.94 -4.14
N GLY A 130 -0.99 10.48 -5.34
CA GLY A 130 -2.30 10.69 -5.96
C GLY A 130 -2.45 11.98 -6.79
N TRP A 131 -1.51 12.92 -6.74
CA TRP A 131 -1.59 14.14 -7.56
C TRP A 131 -1.11 13.97 -9.00
N GLU A 132 -0.34 12.92 -9.30
CA GLU A 132 0.17 12.62 -10.63
C GLU A 132 -0.35 11.28 -11.11
N SER A 133 -0.36 11.06 -12.43
CA SER A 133 -0.77 9.78 -13.01
C SER A 133 0.04 8.61 -12.42
N ASN A 134 -0.56 7.42 -12.41
CA ASN A 134 0.03 6.22 -11.82
C ASN A 134 0.42 6.39 -10.33
N SER A 135 -0.36 7.16 -9.58
CA SER A 135 -0.23 7.25 -8.13
C SER A 135 -1.59 7.27 -7.43
N CYS A 136 -1.59 6.83 -6.18
CA CYS A 136 -2.75 6.82 -5.29
C CYS A 136 -2.31 7.36 -3.93
N GLY A 137 -3.13 8.20 -3.29
CA GLY A 137 -2.80 8.75 -1.98
C GLY A 137 -4.02 9.17 -1.16
N TYR A 138 -3.93 8.96 0.15
CA TYR A 138 -4.90 9.38 1.14
C TYR A 138 -4.36 10.57 1.94
N HIS A 139 -5.12 11.67 2.00
CA HIS A 139 -4.65 12.97 2.46
C HIS A 139 -5.28 13.36 3.80
N GLY A 140 -4.46 13.88 4.72
CA GLY A 140 -4.85 14.08 6.12
C GLY A 140 -5.69 15.33 6.36
N ASP A 141 -5.46 16.39 5.61
CA ASP A 141 -6.09 17.69 5.78
C ASP A 141 -7.57 17.70 5.37
N ASP A 142 -7.96 16.81 4.46
CA ASP A 142 -9.31 16.73 3.94
C ASP A 142 -9.96 15.33 4.01
N GLY A 143 -9.19 14.27 4.26
CA GLY A 143 -9.69 12.89 4.25
C GLY A 143 -10.05 12.38 2.85
N HIS A 144 -9.52 13.00 1.79
CA HIS A 144 -9.82 12.64 0.42
C HIS A 144 -8.80 11.62 -0.11
N LEU A 145 -9.26 10.86 -1.10
CA LEU A 145 -8.44 9.97 -1.91
C LEU A 145 -8.12 10.63 -3.24
N TYR A 146 -6.86 10.57 -3.64
CA TYR A 146 -6.35 11.11 -4.90
C TYR A 146 -5.80 9.98 -5.76
N ARG A 147 -6.16 9.95 -7.05
CA ARG A 147 -5.89 8.81 -7.97
C ARG A 147 -5.26 9.24 -9.30
N GLY A 148 -4.48 10.32 -9.29
CA GLY A 148 -3.70 10.82 -10.42
C GLY A 148 -4.42 11.78 -11.37
N LEU A 149 -5.65 12.19 -11.04
CA LEU A 149 -6.45 13.14 -11.83
C LEU A 149 -6.39 14.58 -11.30
N GLY A 150 -5.56 14.85 -10.28
CA GLY A 150 -5.41 16.17 -9.68
C GLY A 150 -6.62 16.66 -8.84
N LYS A 151 -7.72 15.90 -8.80
CA LYS A 151 -8.90 16.16 -7.97
C LYS A 151 -9.08 15.03 -6.96
N GLY A 152 -9.25 15.39 -5.69
CA GLY A 152 -9.55 14.45 -4.61
C GLY A 152 -11.03 14.09 -4.57
N GLU A 153 -11.32 12.89 -4.10
CA GLU A 153 -12.67 12.35 -3.88
C GLU A 153 -12.88 12.10 -2.39
N PRO A 154 -14.05 12.43 -1.81
CA PRO A 154 -14.35 12.08 -0.42
C PRO A 154 -14.19 10.58 -0.20
N PHE A 155 -13.45 10.20 0.83
CA PHE A 155 -13.10 8.79 1.05
C PHE A 155 -13.18 8.40 2.52
N GLY A 156 -12.45 9.11 3.39
CA GLY A 156 -12.33 8.76 4.79
C GLY A 156 -12.29 9.96 5.72
N PRO A 157 -12.16 9.72 7.03
CA PRO A 157 -11.99 10.80 8.00
C PRO A 157 -10.60 11.42 7.91
N LYS A 158 -10.51 12.74 8.03
CA LYS A 158 -9.24 13.44 8.25
C LYS A 158 -8.38 12.76 9.31
N PHE A 159 -7.06 12.92 9.21
CA PHE A 159 -6.13 12.41 10.20
C PHE A 159 -5.10 13.45 10.61
N THR A 160 -4.60 13.33 11.84
CA THR A 160 -3.77 14.36 12.48
C THR A 160 -2.80 13.75 13.49
N SER A 161 -2.10 14.59 14.25
CA SER A 161 -1.12 14.18 15.27
C SER A 161 -1.68 13.08 16.18
N GLY A 162 -0.91 12.01 16.34
CA GLY A 162 -1.25 10.84 17.15
C GLY A 162 -2.01 9.74 16.40
N ASP A 163 -2.48 9.99 15.17
CA ASP A 163 -3.09 8.95 14.34
C ASP A 163 -2.02 8.07 13.68
N ILE A 164 -2.35 6.79 13.52
CA ILE A 164 -1.60 5.81 12.70
C ILE A 164 -2.43 5.52 11.46
N ILE A 165 -1.87 5.78 10.28
CA ILE A 165 -2.53 5.58 9.00
C ILE A 165 -1.82 4.49 8.24
N GLY A 166 -2.55 3.44 7.91
CA GLY A 166 -2.04 2.34 7.10
C GLY A 166 -2.50 2.42 5.65
N ALA A 167 -1.65 1.98 4.74
CA ALA A 167 -1.97 1.79 3.33
C ALA A 167 -1.51 0.41 2.90
N GLY A 168 -2.33 -0.27 2.11
CA GLY A 168 -2.03 -1.61 1.64
C GLY A 168 -2.52 -1.89 0.24
N ILE A 169 -1.95 -2.95 -0.33
CA ILE A 169 -2.32 -3.53 -1.61
C ILE A 169 -2.80 -4.95 -1.34
N ASN A 170 -4.04 -5.24 -1.70
CA ASN A 170 -4.53 -6.61 -1.80
C ASN A 170 -4.37 -7.07 -3.26
N TYR A 171 -3.39 -7.94 -3.52
CA TYR A 171 -3.13 -8.45 -4.86
C TYR A 171 -4.13 -9.53 -5.30
N LEU A 172 -4.88 -10.13 -4.37
CA LEU A 172 -5.93 -11.10 -4.71
C LEU A 172 -7.18 -10.39 -5.26
N SER A 173 -7.63 -9.34 -4.58
CA SER A 173 -8.78 -8.53 -5.03
C SER A 173 -8.40 -7.41 -5.99
N GLN A 174 -7.10 -7.14 -6.18
CA GLN A 174 -6.58 -6.00 -6.93
C GLN A 174 -7.14 -4.68 -6.38
N GLU A 175 -6.97 -4.45 -5.08
CA GLU A 175 -7.45 -3.25 -4.40
C GLU A 175 -6.33 -2.55 -3.64
N PHE A 176 -6.39 -1.21 -3.60
CA PHE A 176 -5.76 -0.46 -2.52
C PHE A 176 -6.73 -0.37 -1.35
N PHE A 177 -6.22 -0.47 -0.13
CA PHE A 177 -7.01 -0.25 1.08
C PHE A 177 -6.26 0.62 2.07
N PHE A 178 -7.01 1.31 2.92
CA PHE A 178 -6.46 2.20 3.94
C PHE A 178 -7.08 1.92 5.29
N THR A 179 -6.32 2.23 6.33
CA THR A 179 -6.73 2.06 7.74
C THR A 179 -6.37 3.30 8.54
N LYS A 180 -7.13 3.55 9.60
CA LYS A 180 -6.86 4.58 10.60
C LYS A 180 -6.95 3.95 11.98
N ASN A 181 -5.85 4.01 12.75
CA ASN A 181 -5.75 3.45 14.09
C ASN A 181 -6.18 1.97 14.13
N GLY A 182 -5.71 1.19 13.15
CA GLY A 182 -6.06 -0.23 12.96
C GLY A 182 -7.46 -0.51 12.40
N ALA A 183 -8.34 0.50 12.29
CA ALA A 183 -9.68 0.32 11.73
C ALA A 183 -9.69 0.53 10.20
N PRO A 184 -10.38 -0.31 9.40
CA PRO A 184 -10.54 -0.08 7.97
C PRO A 184 -11.24 1.25 7.66
N VAL A 185 -10.67 2.03 6.72
CA VAL A 185 -11.28 3.25 6.19
C VAL A 185 -12.07 2.92 4.93
N GLY A 186 -11.45 2.19 4.00
CA GLY A 186 -12.06 1.81 2.74
C GLY A 186 -11.08 1.12 1.81
N ALA A 187 -11.62 0.55 0.72
CA ALA A 187 -10.85 -0.06 -0.35
C ALA A 187 -11.36 0.42 -1.71
N ILE A 188 -10.46 0.47 -2.69
CA ILE A 188 -10.74 0.90 -4.06
C ILE A 188 -9.98 0.04 -5.08
N PRO A 189 -10.49 -0.12 -6.31
CA PRO A 189 -9.79 -0.84 -7.35
C PRO A 189 -8.38 -0.28 -7.62
N LYS A 190 -7.41 -1.19 -7.73
CA LYS A 190 -6.02 -0.88 -8.08
C LYS A 190 -5.90 -0.79 -9.61
N GLU A 191 -6.19 0.40 -10.13
CA GLU A 191 -6.10 0.68 -11.58
C GLU A 191 -4.66 0.93 -12.05
N ILE A 192 -3.71 1.06 -11.12
CA ILE A 192 -2.30 1.37 -11.40
C ILE A 192 -1.49 0.08 -11.59
N LYS A 193 -0.64 0.04 -12.63
CA LYS A 193 0.23 -1.09 -12.97
C LYS A 193 1.70 -0.81 -12.67
N GLY A 194 2.50 -1.88 -12.66
CA GLY A 194 3.95 -1.81 -12.45
C GLY A 194 4.37 -1.88 -10.98
N PRO A 195 5.69 -1.82 -10.70
CA PRO A 195 6.21 -1.72 -9.35
C PRO A 195 5.71 -0.44 -8.67
N LEU A 196 5.16 -0.59 -7.48
CA LEU A 196 4.61 0.52 -6.70
C LEU A 196 5.41 0.70 -5.43
N TYR A 197 5.85 1.91 -5.16
CA TYR A 197 6.61 2.23 -3.98
C TYR A 197 5.68 2.77 -2.90
N PRO A 198 5.80 2.29 -1.65
CA PRO A 198 5.25 2.97 -0.49
C PRO A 198 5.77 4.40 -0.45
N THR A 199 4.89 5.37 -0.30
CA THR A 199 5.26 6.78 -0.38
C THR A 199 4.49 7.58 0.66
N ILE A 200 5.21 8.46 1.36
CA ILE A 200 4.65 9.43 2.28
C ILE A 200 5.05 10.84 1.85
N ALA A 201 4.24 11.83 2.22
CA ALA A 201 4.56 13.23 1.97
C ALA A 201 4.12 14.13 3.11
N VAL A 202 4.85 15.24 3.23
CA VAL A 202 4.61 16.37 4.13
C VAL A 202 4.66 17.67 3.30
N HIS A 203 3.89 18.69 3.69
CA HIS A 203 3.74 19.93 2.93
C HIS A 203 3.55 21.18 3.80
N SER A 204 3.39 21.06 5.13
CA SER A 204 3.25 22.23 6.01
C SER A 204 4.22 22.24 7.19
N GLN A 205 4.43 23.44 7.72
CA GLN A 205 5.43 23.70 8.74
C GLN A 205 5.16 22.86 9.98
N GLY A 206 6.20 22.17 10.46
CA GLY A 206 6.14 21.35 11.66
C GLY A 206 5.63 19.93 11.45
N GLU A 207 5.30 19.55 10.22
CA GLU A 207 4.89 18.17 9.93
C GLU A 207 6.03 17.16 10.11
N GLU A 208 5.73 16.07 10.81
CA GLU A 208 6.62 14.94 11.11
C GLU A 208 5.86 13.62 11.23
#